data_AF-A0A8H4XSG2-F1
#
_entry.id   AF-A0A8H4XSG2-F1
#
_cell.length_a   1.000
_cell.length_b   1.000
_cell.length_c   1.000
_cell.angle_alpha   90.00
_cell.angle_beta   90.00
_cell.angle_gamma   90.00
#
_symmetry.space_group_name_H-M   'P 1'
#
loop_
_entity.id
_entity.type
_entity.pdbx_description
1 polymer ?
#
loop_
_entity_poly.entity_id
_entity_poly.type
_entity_poly.pdbx_seq_one_letter_code
_entity_poly.pdbx_strand_id
1 'polypeptide(L)'
;MYSSSNRAQGVFGFFTTVAAFVAGFAALSVFLHPATDVTSSVELNKVQVVKGRPHYYSSKREEYARIEFDLDADFSPLFNWNTKQLFVYVLASYPASSPASENPHNSEAIIWDMIIPAPESPY
;
A
#
# COMPACT_ATOMS: atom_id res chain seq x y z
N MET A 1 51.65 19.55 1.64
CA MET A 1 50.49 19.56 0.71
C MET A 1 49.33 18.82 1.38
N TYR A 2 48.59 19.52 2.25
CA TYR A 2 47.36 19.01 2.86
C TYR A 2 46.38 20.18 2.91
N SER A 3 45.58 20.34 1.85
CA SER A 3 44.49 21.32 1.85
C SER A 3 43.31 20.77 2.65
N SER A 4 42.54 21.64 3.29
CA SER A 4 41.31 21.26 3.99
C SER A 4 40.35 20.47 3.07
N SER A 5 40.34 20.78 1.77
CA SER A 5 39.56 20.07 0.75
C SER A 5 39.97 18.60 0.60
N ASN A 6 41.27 18.27 0.64
CA ASN A 6 41.73 16.89 0.54
C ASN A 6 41.33 16.04 1.77
N ARG A 7 41.30 16.66 2.96
CA ARG A 7 40.83 16.00 4.19
C ARG A 7 39.32 15.77 4.16
N ALA A 8 38.55 16.75 3.68
CA ALA A 8 37.11 16.61 3.50
C ALA A 8 36.75 15.50 2.50
N GLN A 9 37.49 15.40 1.39
CA GLN A 9 37.31 14.34 0.41
C GLN A 9 37.53 12.94 1.02
N GLY A 10 38.53 12.77 1.89
CA GLY A 10 38.77 11.49 2.58
C GLY A 10 37.64 11.09 3.54
N VAL A 11 37.12 12.04 4.33
CA VAL A 11 36.00 11.79 5.25
C VAL A 11 34.72 11.45 4.48
N PHE A 12 34.41 12.23 3.44
CA PHE A 12 33.23 11.99 2.61
C PHE A 12 33.32 10.67 1.84
N GLY A 13 34.51 10.33 1.32
CA GLY A 13 34.77 9.05 0.67
C GLY A 13 34.51 7.88 1.63
N PHE A 14 35.10 7.93 2.83
CA PHE A 14 34.88 6.89 3.84
C PHE A 14 33.40 6.76 4.24
N PHE A 15 32.72 7.88 4.50
CA PHE A 15 31.29 7.90 4.79
C PHE A 15 30.46 7.25 3.67
N THR A 16 30.72 7.62 2.42
CA THR A 16 30.00 7.08 1.26
C THR A 16 30.26 5.60 1.09
N THR A 17 31.48 5.13 1.33
CA THR A 17 31.81 3.70 1.29
C THR A 17 31.03 2.92 2.35
N VAL A 18 31.02 3.38 3.60
CA VAL A 18 30.26 2.73 4.68
C VAL A 18 28.76 2.73 4.37
N ALA A 19 28.22 3.86 3.92
CA ALA A 19 26.83 3.97 3.52
C ALA A 19 26.48 3.00 2.38
N ALA A 20 27.35 2.86 1.37
CA ALA A 20 27.15 1.93 0.26
C ALA A 20 27.14 0.46 0.72
N PHE A 21 28.01 0.07 1.65
CA PHE A 21 28.00 -1.28 2.21
C PHE A 21 26.72 -1.55 3.03
N VAL A 22 26.33 -0.63 3.90
CA VAL A 22 25.10 -0.77 4.71
C VAL A 22 23.88 -0.85 3.80
N ALA A 23 23.78 0.02 2.78
CA ALA A 23 22.70 -0.03 1.80
C ALA A 23 22.72 -1.34 1.00
N GLY A 24 23.91 -1.84 0.64
CA GLY A 24 24.08 -3.13 -0.02
C GLY A 24 23.57 -4.30 0.83
N PHE A 25 23.90 -4.33 2.12
CA PHE A 25 23.37 -5.34 3.05
C PHE A 25 21.86 -5.22 3.26
N ALA A 26 21.34 -3.99 3.37
CA ALA A 26 19.90 -3.75 3.45
C ALA A 26 19.18 -4.28 2.19
N ALA A 27 19.71 -4.02 0.99
CA ALA A 27 19.16 -4.55 -0.25
C ALA A 27 19.26 -6.09 -0.31
N LEU A 28 20.37 -6.68 0.13
CA LEU A 28 20.55 -8.12 0.14
C LEU A 28 19.56 -8.82 1.09
N SER A 29 19.20 -8.17 2.20
CA SER A 29 18.24 -8.71 3.17
C SER A 29 16.84 -8.96 2.58
N VAL A 30 16.45 -8.22 1.54
CA VAL A 30 15.15 -8.38 0.86
C VAL A 30 15.05 -9.76 0.21
N PHE A 31 16.16 -10.30 -0.28
CA PHE A 31 16.20 -11.65 -0.85
C PHE A 31 16.11 -12.76 0.21
N LEU A 32 16.51 -12.46 1.45
CA LEU A 32 16.44 -13.41 2.57
C LEU A 32 15.06 -13.45 3.22
N HIS A 33 14.30 -12.35 3.13
CA HIS A 33 12.94 -12.21 3.67
C HIS A 33 11.95 -11.85 2.55
N PRO A 34 11.61 -12.79 1.66
CA PRO A 34 10.66 -12.54 0.60
C PRO A 34 9.26 -12.30 1.18
N ALA A 35 8.60 -11.23 0.74
CA ALA A 35 7.27 -10.81 1.16
C ALA A 35 6.14 -11.49 0.36
N THR A 36 6.33 -12.74 -0.08
CA THR A 36 5.42 -13.43 -1.01
C THR A 36 4.36 -14.27 -0.32
N ASP A 37 4.56 -14.62 0.94
CA ASP A 37 3.77 -15.65 1.62
C ASP A 37 2.55 -15.06 2.35
N VAL A 38 1.93 -14.04 1.77
CA VAL A 38 0.71 -13.43 2.32
C VAL A 38 -0.48 -14.28 1.94
N THR A 39 -1.22 -14.73 2.95
CA THR A 39 -2.51 -15.37 2.74
C THR A 39 -3.60 -14.33 2.99
N SER A 40 -4.34 -13.99 1.94
CA SER A 40 -5.49 -13.10 2.02
C SER A 40 -6.68 -13.74 1.32
N SER A 41 -7.79 -13.84 2.04
CA SER A 41 -9.08 -14.28 1.53
C SER A 41 -10.08 -13.15 1.73
N VAL A 42 -10.69 -12.71 0.64
CA VAL A 42 -11.75 -11.69 0.69
C VAL A 42 -13.06 -12.38 0.33
N GLU A 43 -13.99 -12.43 1.27
CA GLU A 43 -15.32 -12.96 1.05
C GLU A 43 -16.32 -11.81 0.92
N LEU A 44 -16.98 -11.74 -0.24
CA LEU A 44 -17.99 -10.73 -0.49
C LEU A 44 -19.35 -11.26 -0.02
N ASN A 45 -19.77 -10.78 1.16
CA ASN A 45 -21.05 -11.18 1.75
C ASN A 45 -22.24 -10.60 1.00
N LYS A 46 -22.22 -9.30 0.68
CA LYS A 46 -23.40 -8.62 0.16
C LYS A 46 -23.09 -7.31 -0.56
N VAL A 47 -23.61 -7.18 -1.77
CA VAL A 47 -23.60 -5.93 -2.54
C VAL A 47 -25.04 -5.51 -2.82
N GLN A 48 -25.40 -4.29 -2.41
CA GLN A 48 -26.72 -3.73 -2.64
C GLN A 48 -26.63 -2.30 -3.16
N VAL A 49 -27.43 -1.97 -4.17
CA VAL A 49 -27.58 -0.59 -4.63
C VAL A 49 -28.87 -0.03 -4.02
N VAL A 50 -28.72 0.98 -3.17
CA VAL A 50 -29.82 1.66 -2.49
C VAL A 50 -30.02 3.03 -3.13
N LYS A 51 -31.22 3.31 -3.64
CA LYS A 51 -31.55 4.63 -4.19
C LYS A 51 -32.19 5.50 -3.11
N GLY A 52 -31.49 6.55 -2.70
CA GLY A 52 -31.87 7.42 -1.59
C GLY A 52 -32.10 8.88 -2.02
N ARG A 53 -32.70 9.67 -1.11
CA ARG A 53 -32.66 11.13 -1.20
C ARG A 53 -31.59 11.63 -0.21
N PRO A 54 -30.57 12.37 -0.65
CA PRO A 54 -29.49 12.84 0.23
C PRO A 54 -30.00 13.82 1.29
N HIS A 55 -31.01 14.60 0.94
CA HIS A 55 -31.68 15.58 1.79
C HIS A 55 -33.19 15.51 1.55
N TYR A 56 -33.99 15.74 2.59
CA TYR A 56 -35.46 15.63 2.55
C TYR A 56 -36.10 16.48 1.42
N TYR A 57 -35.45 17.59 1.06
CA TYR A 57 -35.87 18.53 0.02
C TYR A 57 -35.13 18.38 -1.32
N SER A 58 -34.20 17.45 -1.47
CA SER A 58 -33.54 17.22 -2.78
C SER A 58 -34.50 16.48 -3.71
N SER A 59 -34.75 17.06 -4.89
CA SER A 59 -35.55 16.43 -5.95
C SER A 59 -34.77 15.34 -6.70
N LYS A 60 -33.43 15.33 -6.58
CA LYS A 60 -32.56 14.33 -7.21
C LYS A 60 -32.43 13.11 -6.31
N ARG A 61 -32.75 11.94 -6.88
CA ARG A 61 -32.49 10.63 -6.28
C ARG A 61 -31.05 10.25 -6.61
N GLU A 62 -30.23 10.04 -5.59
CA GLU A 62 -28.87 9.56 -5.75
C GLU A 62 -28.84 8.04 -5.53
N GLU A 63 -27.95 7.36 -6.23
CA GLU A 63 -27.74 5.92 -6.11
C GLU A 63 -26.50 5.68 -5.23
N TYR A 64 -26.70 4.99 -4.11
CA TYR A 64 -25.63 4.62 -3.20
C TYR A 64 -25.37 3.12 -3.32
N ALA A 65 -24.11 2.75 -3.51
CA ALA A 65 -23.69 1.36 -3.36
C ALA A 65 -23.40 1.09 -1.88
N ARG A 66 -24.07 0.10 -1.30
CA ARG A 66 -23.76 -0.48 0.00
C ARG A 66 -23.07 -1.82 -0.24
N ILE A 67 -21.80 -1.89 0.15
CA ILE A 67 -20.97 -3.08 0.00
C ILE A 67 -20.62 -3.55 1.39
N GLU A 68 -20.95 -4.81 1.70
CA GLU A 68 -20.59 -5.51 2.92
C GLU A 68 -19.70 -6.69 2.52
N PHE A 69 -18.50 -6.74 3.07
CA PHE A 69 -17.50 -7.76 2.80
C PHE A 69 -16.80 -8.12 4.10
N ASP A 70 -16.35 -9.38 4.18
CA ASP A 70 -15.49 -9.87 5.25
C ASP A 70 -14.08 -10.08 4.67
N LEU A 71 -13.08 -9.53 5.34
CA LEU A 71 -11.67 -9.64 4.96
C LEU A 71 -10.94 -10.43 6.04
N ASP A 72 -10.45 -11.62 5.67
CA ASP A 72 -9.57 -12.43 6.51
C ASP A 72 -8.19 -12.51 5.84
N ALA A 73 -7.18 -11.89 6.47
CA ALA A 73 -5.84 -11.81 5.90
C ALA A 73 -4.79 -11.84 7.00
N ASP A 74 -3.78 -12.68 6.81
CA ASP A 74 -2.59 -12.72 7.67
C ASP A 74 -1.45 -11.92 7.03
N PHE A 75 -1.15 -10.76 7.62
CA PHE A 75 -0.07 -9.87 7.21
C PHE A 75 1.22 -10.06 8.04
N SER A 76 1.24 -10.99 8.99
CA SER A 76 2.42 -11.30 9.81
C SER A 76 3.71 -11.52 8.99
N PRO A 77 3.71 -12.24 7.85
CA PRO A 77 4.95 -12.46 7.09
C PRO A 77 5.51 -11.20 6.40
N LEU A 78 4.73 -10.13 6.27
CA LEU A 78 5.19 -8.86 5.69
C LEU A 78 6.01 -8.01 6.66
N PHE A 79 5.84 -8.22 7.96
CA PHE A 79 6.58 -7.50 8.98
C PHE A 79 7.97 -8.12 9.14
N ASN A 80 8.98 -7.39 8.67
CA ASN A 80 10.40 -7.69 8.88
C ASN A 80 11.10 -6.52 9.58
N TRP A 81 12.40 -6.64 9.80
CA TRP A 81 13.21 -5.63 10.51
C TRP A 81 13.18 -4.22 9.87
N ASN A 82 12.84 -4.11 8.59
CA ASN A 82 12.76 -2.85 7.83
C ASN A 82 11.31 -2.37 7.59
N THR A 83 10.30 -3.24 7.76
CA THR A 83 8.89 -2.89 7.54
C THR A 83 8.32 -2.18 8.76
N LYS A 84 8.06 -0.87 8.65
CA LYS A 84 7.48 -0.06 9.76
C LYS A 84 5.97 0.06 9.74
N GLN A 85 5.37 -0.01 8.54
CA GLN A 85 3.96 0.25 8.33
C GLN A 85 3.49 -0.44 7.07
N LEU A 86 2.28 -0.98 7.10
CA LEU A 86 1.56 -1.47 5.93
C LEU A 86 0.39 -0.54 5.60
N PHE A 87 0.20 -0.31 4.30
CA PHE A 87 -0.96 0.39 3.76
C PHE A 87 -1.80 -0.65 3.02
N VAL A 88 -2.93 -1.01 3.62
CA VAL A 88 -3.84 -2.02 3.09
C VAL A 88 -5.05 -1.32 2.52
N TYR A 89 -5.48 -1.71 1.33
CA TYR A 89 -6.69 -1.19 0.70
C TYR A 89 -7.46 -2.30 0.01
N VAL A 90 -8.79 -2.17 0.02
CA VAL A 90 -9.70 -3.01 -0.76
C VAL A 90 -10.19 -2.17 -1.93
N LEU A 91 -9.99 -2.70 -3.14
CA LEU A 91 -10.28 -2.04 -4.39
C LEU A 91 -11.45 -2.73 -5.09
N ALA A 92 -12.50 -1.96 -5.38
CA ALA A 92 -13.61 -2.39 -6.20
C ALA A 92 -13.33 -2.04 -7.66
N SER A 93 -13.19 -3.06 -8.50
CA SER A 93 -13.07 -2.92 -9.96
C SER A 93 -14.42 -3.18 -10.61
N TYR A 94 -14.91 -2.24 -11.42
CA TYR A 94 -16.18 -2.34 -12.13
C TYR A 94 -16.03 -1.94 -13.60
N PRO A 95 -16.82 -2.53 -14.51
CA PRO A 95 -16.69 -2.26 -15.94
C PRO A 95 -17.03 -0.80 -16.26
N ALA A 96 -16.31 -0.21 -17.23
CA ALA A 96 -16.61 1.12 -17.72
C ALA A 96 -18.04 1.19 -18.29
N SER A 97 -18.74 2.29 -18.01
CA SER A 97 -20.13 2.51 -18.41
C SER A 97 -20.33 2.70 -19.91
N SER A 98 -19.26 2.86 -20.68
CA SER A 98 -19.32 3.06 -22.13
C SER A 98 -18.35 2.12 -22.85
N PRO A 99 -18.84 1.04 -23.49
CA PRO A 99 -18.00 0.10 -24.24
C PRO A 99 -17.45 0.67 -25.57
N ALA A 100 -17.72 1.95 -25.87
CA ALA A 100 -17.38 2.60 -27.13
C ALA A 100 -16.02 3.34 -27.12
N SER A 101 -15.33 3.42 -25.98
CA SER A 101 -13.95 3.94 -25.95
C SER A 101 -12.97 2.84 -26.33
N GLU A 102 -12.05 3.14 -27.23
CA GLU A 102 -11.04 2.25 -27.82
C GLU A 102 -10.17 1.45 -26.80
N ASN A 103 -10.26 1.76 -25.50
CA ASN A 103 -9.71 0.97 -24.40
C ASN A 103 -10.66 1.05 -23.18
N PRO A 104 -11.61 0.12 -22.99
CA PRO A 104 -12.43 0.08 -21.79
C PRO A 104 -11.58 -0.40 -20.60
N HIS A 105 -10.89 0.52 -19.93
CA HIS A 105 -10.29 0.22 -18.64
C HIS A 105 -11.40 0.09 -17.60
N ASN A 106 -11.32 -0.94 -16.75
CA ASN A 106 -12.20 -1.02 -15.59
C ASN A 106 -12.02 0.22 -14.74
N SER A 107 -13.12 0.77 -14.26
CA SER A 107 -13.08 1.83 -13.26
C SER A 107 -12.80 1.20 -11.91
N GLU A 108 -11.87 1.78 -11.18
CA GLU A 108 -11.39 1.27 -9.91
C GLU A 108 -11.66 2.30 -8.82
N ALA A 109 -12.18 1.85 -7.69
CA ALA A 109 -12.45 2.68 -6.53
C ALA A 109 -11.96 1.99 -5.26
N ILE A 110 -11.26 2.74 -4.39
CA ILE A 110 -10.88 2.26 -3.06
C ILE A 110 -12.13 2.35 -2.17
N ILE A 111 -12.59 1.21 -1.65
CA ILE A 111 -13.80 1.13 -0.82
C ILE A 111 -13.49 1.02 0.67
N TRP A 112 -12.26 0.64 1.01
CA TRP A 112 -11.77 0.54 2.38
C TRP A 112 -10.24 0.66 2.37
N ASP A 113 -9.70 1.32 3.37
CA ASP A 113 -8.27 1.45 3.62
C ASP A 113 -7.97 1.33 5.12
N MET A 114 -6.81 0.76 5.42
CA MET A 114 -6.29 0.68 6.78
C MET A 114 -4.78 0.77 6.77
N ILE A 115 -4.29 1.50 7.77
CA ILE A 115 -2.87 1.58 8.08
C ILE A 115 -2.59 0.67 9.26
N ILE A 116 -1.71 -0.30 9.06
CA ILE A 116 -1.29 -1.23 10.12
C ILE A 116 0.16 -0.89 10.50
N PRO A 117 0.40 -0.30 11.68
CA PRO A 117 1.76 -0.07 12.16
C PRO A 117 2.43 -1.40 12.52
N ALA A 118 3.75 -1.47 12.38
CA ALA A 118 4.51 -2.61 12.85
C ALA A 118 4.35 -2.75 14.38
N PRO A 119 4.28 -3.99 14.88
CA PRO A 119 4.31 -4.23 16.31
C PRO A 119 5.59 -3.64 16.91
N GLU A 120 5.48 -3.13 18.12
CA GLU A 120 6.60 -2.53 18.84
C GLU A 120 7.76 -3.54 18.90
N SER A 121 8.92 -3.19 18.33
CA SER A 121 10.09 -4.05 18.49
C SER A 121 10.46 -4.08 19.97
N PRO A 122 10.72 -5.25 20.57
CA PRO A 122 11.16 -5.34 21.97
C PRO A 122 12.58 -4.78 22.21
N TYR A 123 13.18 -4.12 21.22
CA TYR A 123 14.51 -3.51 21.23
C TYR A 123 14.44 -2.08 20.68
#